data_AF-A0A1Z8NYN1-F1
#
_entry.id   AF-A0A1Z8NYN1-F1
#
_cell.length_a   1.000
_cell.length_b   1.000
_cell.length_c   1.000
_cell.angle_alpha   90.00
_cell.angle_beta   90.00
_cell.angle_gamma   90.00
#
_symmetry.space_group_name_H-M   'P 1'
#
loop_
_entity.id
_entity.type
_entity.pdbx_description
1 polymer ?
#
loop_
_entity_poly.entity_id
_entity_poly.type
_entity_poly.pdbx_seq_one_letter_code
_entity_poly.pdbx_strand_id
1 'polypeptide(L)' 'MNKILTLIMLFVFSSAYAESIETLLEDGYEIKSAATVAAGGMYFILQNGAKAYFCPALDPSKVMKCRKVKAGKNE' A
#
# COMPACT_ATOMS: atom_id res chain seq x y z
N MET A 1 -9.80 -7.81 46.13
CA MET A 1 -11.00 -7.39 45.36
C MET A 1 -10.99 -5.87 45.39
N ASN A 2 -10.92 -5.05 44.33
CA ASN A 2 -11.18 -5.16 42.90
C ASN A 2 -10.05 -4.48 42.11
N LYS A 3 -9.60 -5.07 41.00
CA LYS A 3 -8.77 -4.41 39.98
C LYS A 3 -9.55 -4.47 38.67
N ILE A 4 -10.42 -3.50 38.43
CA ILE A 4 -11.06 -3.32 37.12
C ILE A 4 -10.26 -2.23 36.42
N LEU A 5 -9.14 -2.67 35.82
CA LEU A 5 -8.38 -1.88 34.87
C LEU A 5 -9.18 -1.96 33.56
N THR A 6 -10.09 -1.00 33.37
CA THR A 6 -10.92 -0.92 32.16
C THR A 6 -9.99 -0.68 30.97
N LEU A 7 -9.78 -1.77 30.23
CA LEU A 7 -9.01 -1.85 29.00
C LEU A 7 -9.62 -0.84 28.02
N ILE A 8 -8.90 0.25 27.77
CA ILE A 8 -9.19 1.16 26.66
C ILE A 8 -8.93 0.35 25.40
N MET A 9 -10.01 -0.24 24.87
CA MET A 9 -10.10 -0.77 23.52
C MET A 9 -9.98 0.42 22.56
N LEU A 10 -8.74 0.88 22.38
CA LEU A 10 -8.29 1.60 21.20
C LEU A 10 -8.39 0.61 20.02
N PHE A 11 -9.63 0.37 19.56
CA PHE A 11 -9.88 -0.07 18.21
C PHE A 11 -9.48 1.09 17.29
N VAL A 12 -8.17 1.23 17.09
CA VAL A 12 -7.62 2.01 15.99
C VAL A 12 -7.97 1.21 14.74
N PHE A 13 -9.17 1.47 14.21
CA PHE A 13 -9.54 1.10 12.86
C PHE A 13 -8.47 1.72 11.96
N SER A 14 -7.48 0.91 11.59
CA SER A 14 -6.50 1.25 10.58
C SER A 14 -7.29 1.34 9.28
N SER A 15 -7.78 2.54 8.98
CA SER A 15 -8.27 2.90 7.67
C SER A 15 -7.21 2.42 6.68
N ALA A 16 -7.62 1.56 5.75
CA ALA A 16 -6.83 1.27 4.57
C ALA A 16 -6.73 2.58 3.79
N TYR A 17 -5.78 3.43 4.18
CA TYR A 17 -5.52 4.71 3.53
C TYR A 17 -5.14 4.40 2.08
N ALA A 18 -5.91 4.97 1.18
CA ALA A 18 -5.63 4.93 -0.24
C ALA A 18 -4.50 5.91 -0.51
N GLU A 19 -3.29 5.39 -0.74
CA GLU A 19 -2.11 6.21 -1.03
C GLU A 19 -1.92 6.37 -2.54
N SER A 20 -1.40 7.53 -2.96
CA SER A 20 -0.99 7.79 -4.34
C SER A 20 0.46 7.33 -4.55
N ILE A 21 0.86 7.12 -5.81
CA ILE A 21 2.26 6.79 -6.13
C ILE A 21 3.19 7.91 -5.64
N GLU A 22 2.85 9.19 -5.83
CA GLU A 22 3.71 10.29 -5.37
C GLU A 22 3.92 10.24 -3.86
N THR A 23 2.86 10.08 -3.07
CA THR A 23 2.95 9.98 -1.60
C THR A 23 3.82 8.81 -1.15
N LEU A 24 3.66 7.65 -1.79
CA LEU A 24 4.48 6.47 -1.47
C LEU A 24 5.96 6.70 -1.82
N LEU A 25 6.26 7.42 -2.91
CA LEU A 25 7.64 7.78 -3.26
C LEU A 25 8.23 8.77 -2.26
N GLU A 26 7.46 9.78 -1.83
CA GLU A 26 7.87 10.74 -0.78
C GLU A 26 8.13 10.04 0.56
N ASP A 27 7.33 9.02 0.89
CA ASP A 27 7.47 8.18 2.08
C ASP A 27 8.62 7.15 1.96
N GLY A 28 9.39 7.19 0.86
CA GLY A 28 10.58 6.36 0.66
C GLY A 28 10.30 4.94 0.19
N TYR A 29 9.12 4.66 -0.37
CA TYR A 29 8.90 3.42 -1.12
C TYR A 29 9.54 3.51 -2.50
N GLU A 30 10.11 2.40 -2.95
CA GLU A 30 10.74 2.32 -4.27
C GLU A 30 9.89 1.49 -5.23
N ILE A 31 9.82 1.90 -6.50
CA ILE A 31 9.21 1.08 -7.55
C ILE A 31 10.10 -0.15 -7.78
N LYS A 32 9.63 -1.33 -7.36
CA LYS A 32 10.31 -2.61 -7.59
C LYS A 32 9.88 -3.30 -8.87
N SER A 33 8.68 -3.00 -9.36
CA SER A 33 8.18 -3.59 -10.60
C SER A 33 7.21 -2.64 -11.29
N ALA A 34 7.23 -2.65 -12.62
CA ALA A 34 6.24 -2.00 -13.46
C ALA A 34 5.92 -2.93 -14.62
N ALA A 35 4.63 -3.15 -14.91
CA ALA A 35 4.23 -3.98 -16.02
C ALA A 35 2.93 -3.50 -16.65
N THR A 36 2.82 -3.72 -17.96
CA THR A 36 1.61 -3.50 -18.73
C THR A 36 0.73 -4.74 -18.71
N VAL A 37 -0.57 -4.56 -18.52
CA VAL A 37 -1.56 -5.64 -18.64
C VAL A 37 -2.11 -5.67 -20.05
N ALA A 38 -2.45 -6.86 -20.54
CA ALA A 38 -2.91 -7.09 -21.92
C ALA A 38 -4.15 -6.25 -22.32
N ALA A 39 -4.92 -5.77 -21.35
CA ALA A 39 -6.06 -4.86 -21.56
C ALA A 39 -5.67 -3.38 -21.76
N GLY A 40 -4.38 -3.06 -21.89
CA GLY A 40 -3.89 -1.70 -22.13
C GLY A 40 -3.66 -0.87 -20.86
N GLY A 41 -3.79 -1.45 -19.67
CA GLY A 41 -3.41 -0.79 -18.41
C GLY A 41 -1.95 -1.04 -18.02
N MET A 42 -1.49 -0.37 -16.97
CA MET A 42 -0.20 -0.57 -16.33
C MET A 42 -0.41 -0.75 -14.82
N TYR A 43 0.57 -1.34 -14.13
CA TYR A 43 0.63 -1.27 -12.68
C TYR A 43 2.08 -1.11 -12.21
N PHE A 44 2.22 -0.57 -11.01
CA PHE A 44 3.47 -0.44 -10.29
C PHE A 44 3.40 -1.20 -8.97
N ILE A 45 4.50 -1.83 -8.59
CA ILE A 45 4.71 -2.37 -7.24
C ILE A 45 5.71 -1.48 -6.54
N LEU A 46 5.27 -0.81 -5.47
CA LEU A 46 6.12 0.00 -4.62
C LEU A 46 6.43 -0.76 -3.32
N GLN A 47 7.68 -0.77 -2.87
CA GLN A 47 8.09 -1.52 -1.69
C GLN A 47 9.05 -0.72 -0.81
N ASN A 48 8.84 -0.80 0.50
CA ASN A 48 9.73 -0.29 1.54
C ASN A 48 9.86 -1.38 2.63
N GLY A 49 11.00 -2.08 2.64
CA GLY A 49 11.22 -3.25 3.49
C GLY A 49 10.16 -4.34 3.28
N ALA A 50 9.44 -4.70 4.34
CA ALA A 50 8.39 -5.72 4.32
C ALA A 50 7.00 -5.20 3.89
N LYS A 51 6.86 -3.90 3.60
CA LYS A 51 5.61 -3.30 3.15
C LYS A 51 5.64 -3.13 1.63
N ALA A 52 4.57 -3.54 0.96
CA ALA A 52 4.42 -3.37 -0.48
C ALA A 52 3.04 -2.82 -0.84
N TYR A 53 2.97 -2.10 -1.95
CA TYR A 53 1.75 -1.52 -2.51
C TYR A 53 1.66 -1.84 -4.00
N PHE A 54 0.46 -2.23 -4.42
CA PHE A 54 0.08 -2.39 -5.81
C PHE A 54 -0.68 -1.13 -6.26
N CYS A 55 -0.16 -0.45 -7.27
CA CYS A 55 -0.71 0.80 -7.80
C CYS A 55 -1.10 0.60 -9.27
N PRO A 56 -2.39 0.39 -9.59
CA PRO A 56 -2.83 0.33 -10.98
C PRO A 56 -2.80 1.72 -11.61
N ALA A 57 -2.39 1.80 -12.87
CA ALA A 57 -2.44 3.01 -13.70
C ALA A 57 -3.10 2.65 -15.03
N LEU A 58 -4.29 3.19 -15.31
CA LEU A 58 -4.98 2.94 -16.58
C LEU A 58 -4.36 3.76 -17.73
N ASP A 59 -3.69 4.86 -17.38
CA ASP A 59 -2.92 5.75 -18.24
C ASP A 59 -1.88 6.46 -17.34
N PRO A 60 -0.69 6.87 -17.83
CA PRO A 60 0.28 7.64 -17.03
C PRO A 60 -0.32 8.88 -16.35
N SER A 61 -1.42 9.42 -16.88
CA SER A 61 -2.13 10.58 -16.31
C SER A 61 -3.25 10.20 -15.33
N LYS A 62 -3.58 8.91 -15.17
CA LYS A 62 -4.69 8.39 -14.35
C LYS A 62 -4.18 7.30 -13.41
N VAL A 63 -3.37 7.72 -12.45
CA VAL A 63 -2.92 6.87 -11.34
C VAL A 63 -4.12 6.55 -10.46
N MET A 64 -4.44 5.26 -10.35
CA MET A 64 -5.51 4.79 -9.46
C MET A 64 -4.96 4.52 -8.05
N LYS A 65 -5.85 4.54 -7.07
CA LYS A 65 -5.54 4.31 -5.64
C LYS A 65 -4.69 3.06 -5.44
N CYS A 66 -3.52 3.23 -4.83
CA CYS A 66 -2.66 2.12 -4.45
C CYS A 66 -3.31 1.29 -3.34
N ARG A 67 -3.06 -0.01 -3.36
CA ARG A 67 -3.55 -0.96 -2.35
C ARG A 67 -2.38 -1.68 -1.72
N LYS A 68 -2.36 -1.74 -0.40
CA LYS A 68 -1.34 -2.50 0.33
C LYS A 68 -1.45 -3.98 -0.02
N VAL A 69 -0.32 -4.58 -0.38
CA VAL A 69 -0.18 -6.00 -0.69
C VAL A 69 0.89 -6.61 0.21
N LYS A 70 0.91 -7.94 0.34
CA LYS A 70 2.04 -8.61 0.99
C LYS A 70 3.26 -8.47 0.10
N ALA A 71 4.36 -7.95 0.65
CA ALA A 71 5.65 -8.07 -0.03
C ALA A 71 5.94 -9.56 -0.22
N GLY A 72 6.22 -9.98 -1.45
CA GLY A 72 6.75 -11.31 -1.70
C GLY A 72 8.03 -11.49 -0.86
N LYS A 73 8.25 -12.68 -0.31
CA LYS A 73 9.60 -13.02 0.13
C LYS A 73 10.46 -12.94 -1.12
N ASN A 74 11.41 -12.01 -1.18
CA ASN A 74 12.51 -12.12 -2.12
C ASN A 74 13.29 -13.37 -1.67
N GLU A 75 12.96 -14.52 -2.26
CA GLU A 75 13.78 -15.73 -2.22
C GLU A 75 14.95 -15.58 -3.18
#